data_AF-A0AAJ4ZA92-F1
#
_entry.id   AF-A0AAJ4ZA92-F1
#
_cell.length_a   1.000
_cell.length_b   1.000
_cell.length_c   1.000
_cell.angle_alpha   90.00
_cell.angle_beta   90.00
_cell.angle_gamma   90.00
#
_symmetry.space_group_name_H-M   'P 1'
#
loop_
_entity.id
_entity.type
_entity.pdbx_description
1 polymer ?
#
loop_
_entity_poly.entity_id
_entity_poly.type
_entity_poly.pdbx_seq_one_letter_code
_entity_poly.pdbx_strand_id
1 'polypeptide(L)'
;MPFPAQIPRQETGVSGGKAKITPTMLRLLAELDREEFEVAGGLDGLARLVNVPAAALRHYLRKDGRLTPIGENMLYPDCHGGITNTLIRRWARLGPERIEAAGGLDGLAKQDNVPAAMVRSYLREDGSLTRRGKDHLNLRSQAEITNTMLRQWTYLGPDGLEDVGGLDGLATLTNVSETELRSCLREDGRLTRHGEERLYLRSRAEITNAMLQKWVTLGPAGIEAAGGLSGLARRADVPPWAIRHYLREDGSLTRHGEKRLRAADARPV
;
A
#
# COMPACT_ATOMS: atom_id res chain seq x y z
N MET A 1 -31.47 -23.06 1.49
CA MET A 1 -31.59 -23.55 2.88
C MET A 1 -32.64 -22.69 3.58
N PRO A 2 -33.60 -23.24 4.33
CA PRO A 2 -34.45 -22.43 5.19
C PRO A 2 -33.64 -21.88 6.37
N PHE A 3 -33.97 -20.68 6.85
CA PHE A 3 -33.35 -20.08 8.05
C PHE A 3 -33.44 -21.05 9.24
N PRO A 4 -32.37 -21.26 10.03
CA PRO A 4 -32.43 -22.08 11.22
C PRO A 4 -33.47 -21.51 12.19
N ALA A 5 -34.40 -22.37 12.61
CA ALA A 5 -35.39 -22.05 13.61
C ALA A 5 -34.70 -21.75 14.96
N GLN A 6 -35.11 -20.63 15.56
CA GLN A 6 -34.97 -20.26 16.98
C GLN A 6 -33.54 -20.21 17.53
N ILE A 7 -32.95 -19.02 17.49
CA ILE A 7 -31.88 -18.64 18.42
C ILE A 7 -32.48 -18.72 19.85
N PRO A 8 -31.83 -19.42 20.81
CA PRO A 8 -32.31 -19.46 22.18
C PRO A 8 -32.37 -18.04 22.74
N ARG A 9 -33.57 -17.58 23.11
CA ARG A 9 -33.72 -16.37 23.91
C ARG A 9 -33.02 -16.59 25.24
N GLN A 10 -31.87 -15.95 25.44
CA GLN A 10 -31.37 -15.74 26.78
C GLN A 10 -32.29 -14.72 27.46
N GLU A 11 -33.20 -15.23 28.29
CA GLU A 11 -33.98 -14.41 29.22
C GLU A 11 -33.05 -13.85 30.29
N THR A 12 -32.39 -12.72 29.99
CA THR A 12 -31.90 -11.83 31.04
C THR A 12 -33.04 -10.86 31.34
N GLY A 13 -33.81 -11.18 32.37
CA GLY A 13 -34.83 -10.29 32.90
C GLY A 13 -34.22 -8.99 33.41
N VAL A 14 -34.18 -7.95 32.58
CA VAL A 14 -34.17 -6.55 32.99
C VAL A 14 -34.88 -5.72 31.93
N SER A 15 -35.95 -5.05 32.37
CA SER A 15 -36.74 -4.07 31.63
C SER A 15 -35.86 -2.98 30.95
N GLY A 16 -36.09 -2.73 29.66
CA GLY A 16 -35.80 -1.44 29.01
C GLY A 16 -34.37 -1.12 28.53
N GLY A 17 -33.40 -2.04 28.60
CA GLY A 17 -32.02 -1.80 28.17
C GLY A 17 -31.71 -2.38 26.78
N LYS A 18 -31.37 -1.55 25.79
CA LYS A 18 -30.89 -1.99 24.47
C LYS A 18 -29.70 -2.96 24.62
N ALA A 19 -29.72 -4.11 23.95
CA ALA A 19 -28.68 -5.12 24.07
C ALA A 19 -27.32 -4.60 23.59
N LYS A 20 -26.24 -4.93 24.32
CA LYS A 20 -24.86 -4.58 23.96
C LYS A 20 -24.36 -5.53 22.87
N ILE A 21 -23.68 -5.00 21.85
CA ILE A 21 -23.07 -5.82 20.80
C ILE A 21 -22.00 -6.71 21.43
N THR A 22 -22.09 -8.03 21.20
CA THR A 22 -21.13 -9.02 21.68
C THR A 22 -20.27 -9.56 20.53
N PRO A 23 -19.07 -10.09 20.80
CA PRO A 23 -18.26 -10.75 19.78
C PRO A 23 -18.99 -11.91 19.10
N THR A 24 -19.79 -12.69 19.85
CA THR A 24 -20.58 -13.79 19.30
C THR A 24 -21.62 -13.30 18.29
N MET A 25 -22.33 -12.21 18.60
CA MET A 25 -23.26 -11.58 17.65
C MET A 25 -22.53 -11.07 16.41
N LEU A 26 -21.37 -10.43 16.57
CA LEU A 26 -20.57 -9.92 15.44
C LEU A 26 -20.04 -11.03 14.53
N ARG A 27 -19.70 -12.22 15.06
CA ARG A 27 -19.29 -13.37 14.25
C ARG A 27 -20.43 -13.86 13.37
N LEU A 28 -21.59 -14.10 13.98
CA LEU A 28 -22.79 -14.55 13.25
C LEU A 28 -23.17 -13.57 12.13
N LEU A 29 -23.11 -12.27 12.40
CA LEU A 29 -23.43 -11.25 11.39
C LEU A 29 -22.37 -11.15 10.28
N ALA A 30 -21.09 -11.44 10.59
CA ALA A 30 -20.00 -11.37 9.62
C ALA A 30 -19.87 -12.62 8.73
N GLU A 31 -20.59 -13.69 9.06
CA GLU A 31 -20.68 -14.93 8.27
C GLU A 31 -21.76 -14.87 7.18
N LEU A 32 -22.68 -13.90 7.27
CA LEU A 32 -23.74 -13.70 6.30
C LEU A 32 -23.17 -13.30 4.93
N ASP A 33 -23.69 -13.92 3.88
CA ASP A 33 -23.38 -13.50 2.52
C ASP A 33 -24.19 -12.26 2.10
N ARG A 34 -23.97 -11.79 0.86
CA ARG A 34 -24.62 -10.56 0.38
C ARG A 34 -26.12 -10.76 0.18
N GLU A 35 -26.55 -11.95 -0.22
CA GLU A 35 -27.97 -12.24 -0.46
C GLU A 35 -28.72 -12.30 0.87
N GLU A 36 -28.12 -12.96 1.87
CA GLU A 36 -28.66 -13.02 3.24
C GLU A 36 -28.69 -11.64 3.92
N PHE A 37 -27.69 -10.79 3.68
CA PHE A 37 -27.64 -9.42 4.19
C PHE A 37 -28.77 -8.54 3.62
N GLU A 38 -29.04 -8.65 2.32
CA GLU A 38 -30.11 -7.89 1.65
C GLU A 38 -31.49 -8.43 2.05
N VAL A 39 -31.66 -9.76 2.14
CA VAL A 39 -32.89 -10.41 2.65
C VAL A 39 -33.18 -9.98 4.09
N ALA A 40 -32.14 -9.82 4.90
CA ALA A 40 -32.28 -9.29 6.24
C ALA A 40 -32.70 -7.81 6.27
N GLY A 41 -32.75 -7.10 5.14
CA GLY A 41 -33.07 -5.66 5.08
C GLY A 41 -31.89 -4.76 5.43
N GLY A 42 -30.67 -5.23 5.15
CA GLY A 42 -29.42 -4.52 5.42
C GLY A 42 -29.15 -4.33 6.91
N LEU A 43 -28.33 -3.33 7.25
CA LEU A 43 -27.94 -3.05 8.64
C LEU A 43 -29.13 -2.81 9.57
N ASP A 44 -30.20 -2.17 9.08
CA ASP A 44 -31.37 -1.86 9.91
C ASP A 44 -32.22 -3.09 10.21
N GLY A 45 -32.23 -4.11 9.34
CA GLY A 45 -32.90 -5.36 9.65
C GLY A 45 -32.02 -6.37 10.39
N LEU A 46 -30.69 -6.36 10.19
CA LEU A 46 -29.77 -7.04 11.11
C LEU A 46 -29.86 -6.48 12.54
N ALA A 47 -29.97 -5.16 12.68
CA ALA A 47 -30.17 -4.49 13.97
C ALA A 47 -31.43 -4.99 14.69
N ARG A 48 -32.52 -5.19 13.94
CA ARG A 48 -33.77 -5.76 14.46
C ARG A 48 -33.60 -7.23 14.85
N LEU A 49 -32.87 -8.01 14.04
CA LEU A 49 -32.64 -9.44 14.29
C LEU A 49 -31.91 -9.69 15.62
N VAL A 50 -30.86 -8.90 15.90
CA VAL A 50 -30.07 -9.05 17.14
C VAL A 50 -30.48 -8.08 18.26
N ASN A 51 -31.57 -7.33 18.07
CA ASN A 51 -32.11 -6.36 19.02
C ASN A 51 -31.07 -5.34 19.55
N VAL A 52 -30.26 -4.78 18.65
CA VAL A 52 -29.28 -3.74 18.95
C VAL A 52 -29.54 -2.49 18.13
N PRO A 53 -29.06 -1.31 18.53
CA PRO A 53 -29.19 -0.11 17.70
C PRO A 53 -28.40 -0.26 16.39
N ALA A 54 -29.03 0.04 15.26
CA ALA A 54 -28.34 0.07 13.96
C ALA A 54 -27.15 1.05 13.97
N ALA A 55 -27.26 2.15 14.72
CA ALA A 55 -26.15 3.07 14.95
C ALA A 55 -24.95 2.40 15.65
N ALA A 56 -25.21 1.49 16.59
CA ALA A 56 -24.16 0.72 17.26
C ALA A 56 -23.52 -0.27 16.27
N LEU A 57 -24.32 -0.97 15.45
CA LEU A 57 -23.78 -1.88 14.42
C LEU A 57 -22.93 -1.14 13.40
N ARG A 58 -23.26 0.10 13.04
CA ARG A 58 -22.46 0.91 12.10
C ARG A 58 -21.01 1.15 12.56
N HIS A 59 -20.73 1.04 13.85
CA HIS A 59 -19.35 1.13 14.36
C HIS A 59 -18.53 -0.13 14.05
N TYR A 60 -19.19 -1.28 13.92
CA TYR A 60 -18.54 -2.58 13.76
C TYR A 60 -18.78 -3.22 12.39
N LEU A 61 -19.84 -2.82 11.69
CA LEU A 61 -20.25 -3.28 10.36
C LEU A 61 -20.48 -2.09 9.42
N ARG A 62 -20.03 -2.23 8.18
CA ARG A 62 -20.20 -1.29 7.07
C ARG A 62 -21.60 -1.43 6.47
N LYS A 63 -21.97 -0.49 5.59
CA LYS A 63 -23.28 -0.48 4.91
C LYS A 63 -23.56 -1.71 4.05
N ASP A 64 -22.52 -2.45 3.68
CA ASP A 64 -22.57 -3.70 2.91
C ASP A 64 -22.47 -4.95 3.79
N GLY A 65 -22.61 -4.83 5.11
CA GLY A 65 -22.57 -5.94 6.05
C GLY A 65 -21.17 -6.40 6.46
N ARG A 66 -20.11 -5.80 5.93
CA ARG A 66 -18.73 -6.20 6.23
C ARG A 66 -18.20 -5.59 7.53
N LEU A 67 -17.27 -6.26 8.20
CA LEU A 67 -16.64 -5.73 9.42
C LEU A 67 -15.86 -4.43 9.15
N THR A 68 -15.93 -3.50 10.10
CA THR A 68 -15.01 -2.36 10.22
C THR A 68 -13.74 -2.80 10.96
N PRO A 69 -12.65 -2.02 10.94
CA PRO A 69 -11.48 -2.31 11.76
C PRO A 69 -11.79 -2.43 13.26
N ILE A 70 -12.80 -1.72 13.75
CA ILE A 70 -13.27 -1.80 15.14
C ILE A 70 -14.02 -3.13 15.37
N GLY A 71 -14.85 -3.56 14.40
CA GLY A 71 -15.47 -4.89 14.39
C GLY A 71 -14.46 -6.01 14.41
N GLU A 72 -13.39 -5.89 13.61
CA GLU A 72 -12.28 -6.85 13.58
C GLU A 72 -11.54 -6.89 14.91
N ASN A 73 -11.19 -5.74 15.47
CA ASN A 73 -10.50 -5.65 16.76
C ASN A 73 -11.34 -6.22 17.92
N MET A 74 -12.67 -6.07 17.84
CA MET A 74 -13.60 -6.65 18.83
C MET A 74 -13.68 -8.17 18.73
N LEU A 75 -13.59 -8.74 17.54
CA LEU A 75 -13.62 -10.19 17.35
C LEU A 75 -12.30 -10.86 17.73
N TYR A 76 -11.20 -10.11 17.70
CA TYR A 76 -9.84 -10.61 17.83
C TYR A 76 -8.93 -9.65 18.65
N PRO A 77 -9.24 -9.43 19.94
CA PRO A 77 -8.52 -8.46 20.79
C PRO A 77 -7.07 -8.87 21.11
N ASP A 78 -6.76 -10.17 21.06
CA ASP A 78 -5.43 -10.70 21.41
C ASP A 78 -4.43 -10.63 20.24
N CYS A 79 -4.88 -10.28 19.03
CA CYS A 79 -4.03 -10.03 17.89
C CYS A 79 -3.43 -8.62 18.01
N HIS A 80 -2.47 -8.43 18.92
CA HIS A 80 -1.75 -7.17 19.11
C HIS A 80 -0.99 -6.76 17.82
N GLY A 81 -1.70 -6.15 16.88
CA GLY A 81 -1.22 -5.74 15.55
C GLY A 81 -2.21 -5.94 14.40
N GLY A 82 -3.28 -6.72 14.59
CA GLY A 82 -4.22 -7.08 13.52
C GLY A 82 -3.60 -7.95 12.42
N ILE A 83 -4.43 -8.54 11.55
CA ILE A 83 -3.90 -9.20 10.36
C ILE A 83 -3.38 -8.16 9.37
N THR A 84 -2.08 -8.23 9.11
CA THR A 84 -1.39 -7.34 8.17
C THR A 84 -1.52 -7.84 6.75
N ASN A 85 -1.49 -6.92 5.78
CA ASN A 85 -1.48 -7.26 4.36
C ASN A 85 -0.25 -8.08 3.99
N THR A 86 0.87 -7.89 4.71
CA THR A 86 2.08 -8.70 4.61
C THR A 86 1.81 -10.17 4.94
N LEU A 87 1.04 -10.44 5.99
CA LEU A 87 0.71 -11.80 6.40
C LEU A 87 -0.22 -12.50 5.40
N ILE A 88 -1.27 -11.81 4.94
CA ILE A 88 -2.19 -12.33 3.93
C ILE A 88 -1.46 -12.62 2.60
N ARG A 89 -0.53 -11.76 2.19
CA ARG A 89 0.28 -11.97 0.98
C ARG A 89 1.25 -13.14 1.13
N ARG A 90 1.87 -13.29 2.31
CA ARG A 90 2.74 -14.44 2.59
C ARG A 90 1.95 -15.73 2.43
N TRP A 91 0.76 -15.80 3.01
CA TRP A 91 -0.13 -16.95 2.86
C TRP A 91 -0.49 -17.26 1.40
N ALA A 92 -0.85 -16.23 0.62
CA ALA A 92 -1.17 -16.38 -0.81
C ALA A 92 -0.01 -16.91 -1.67
N ARG A 93 1.25 -16.82 -1.19
CA ARG A 93 2.46 -17.29 -1.89
C ARG A 93 2.88 -18.70 -1.49
N LEU A 94 2.31 -19.28 -0.44
CA LEU A 94 2.74 -20.59 0.05
C LEU A 94 2.36 -21.71 -0.92
N GLY A 95 1.30 -21.54 -1.72
CA GLY A 95 0.78 -22.60 -2.57
C GLY A 95 0.22 -23.78 -1.76
N PRO A 96 -0.52 -24.69 -2.41
CA PRO A 96 -1.22 -25.76 -1.71
C PRO A 96 -0.26 -26.71 -0.98
N GLU A 97 0.89 -27.05 -1.57
CA GLU A 97 1.86 -27.99 -1.00
C GLU A 97 2.48 -27.50 0.31
N ARG A 98 2.78 -26.20 0.43
CA ARG A 98 3.35 -25.66 1.68
C ARG A 98 2.30 -25.43 2.75
N ILE A 99 1.04 -25.20 2.35
CA ILE A 99 -0.08 -25.12 3.29
C ILE A 99 -0.34 -26.49 3.89
N GLU A 100 -0.36 -27.54 3.06
CA GLU A 100 -0.40 -28.94 3.49
C GLU A 100 0.77 -29.26 4.44
N ALA A 101 2.01 -28.91 4.06
CA ALA A 101 3.19 -29.14 4.90
C ALA A 101 3.16 -28.39 6.24
N ALA A 102 2.44 -27.27 6.32
CA ALA A 102 2.23 -26.56 7.58
C ALA A 102 1.20 -27.25 8.49
N GLY A 103 0.49 -28.28 8.02
CA GLY A 103 -0.65 -28.91 8.71
C GLY A 103 -1.99 -28.31 8.30
N GLY A 104 -2.12 -27.88 7.04
CA GLY A 104 -3.28 -27.17 6.53
C GLY A 104 -3.40 -25.75 7.08
N LEU A 105 -4.57 -25.12 6.88
CA LEU A 105 -4.84 -23.76 7.38
C LEU A 105 -4.76 -23.66 8.91
N ASP A 106 -5.06 -24.74 9.63
CA ASP A 106 -4.97 -24.77 11.10
C ASP A 106 -3.52 -24.80 11.58
N GLY A 107 -2.65 -25.53 10.89
CA GLY A 107 -1.24 -25.55 11.19
C GLY A 107 -0.54 -24.25 10.81
N LEU A 108 -0.94 -23.64 9.68
CA LEU A 108 -0.52 -22.29 9.29
C LEU A 108 -0.94 -21.24 10.34
N ALA A 109 -2.15 -21.35 10.88
CA ALA A 109 -2.64 -20.48 11.93
C ALA A 109 -1.81 -20.58 13.22
N LYS A 110 -1.41 -21.79 13.61
CA LYS A 110 -0.52 -22.02 14.76
C LYS A 110 0.86 -21.42 14.53
N GLN A 111 1.43 -21.57 13.34
CA GLN A 111 2.75 -21.02 13.00
C GLN A 111 2.79 -19.50 13.11
N ASP A 112 1.74 -18.82 12.64
CA ASP A 112 1.68 -17.36 12.63
C ASP A 112 0.97 -16.78 13.86
N ASN A 113 0.67 -17.61 14.86
CA ASN A 113 -0.01 -17.24 16.11
C ASN A 113 -1.30 -16.43 15.89
N VAL A 114 -2.11 -16.89 14.94
CA VAL A 114 -3.41 -16.30 14.61
C VAL A 114 -4.53 -17.34 14.73
N PRO A 115 -5.80 -16.91 14.90
CA PRO A 115 -6.91 -17.86 14.92
C PRO A 115 -7.11 -18.55 13.56
N ALA A 116 -7.36 -19.85 13.55
CA ALA A 116 -7.59 -20.61 12.31
C ALA A 116 -8.81 -20.13 11.52
N ALA A 117 -9.89 -19.77 12.20
CA ALA A 117 -11.07 -19.15 11.58
C ALA A 117 -10.71 -17.87 10.81
N MET A 118 -9.69 -17.16 11.30
CA MET A 118 -9.22 -15.95 10.66
C MET A 118 -8.44 -16.26 9.38
N VAL A 119 -7.52 -17.23 9.41
CA VAL A 119 -6.80 -17.69 8.20
C VAL A 119 -7.80 -18.13 7.12
N ARG A 120 -8.80 -18.94 7.49
CA ARG A 120 -9.88 -19.41 6.59
C ARG A 120 -10.72 -18.26 6.01
N SER A 121 -10.84 -17.14 6.74
CA SER A 121 -11.58 -15.97 6.26
C SER A 121 -10.85 -15.22 5.14
N TYR A 122 -9.52 -15.31 5.04
CA TYR A 122 -8.70 -14.61 4.03
C TYR A 122 -8.07 -15.54 2.99
N LEU A 123 -7.86 -16.82 3.30
CA LEU A 123 -7.16 -17.81 2.47
C LEU A 123 -7.99 -19.09 2.32
N ARG A 124 -7.97 -19.67 1.12
CA ARG A 124 -8.53 -20.99 0.81
C ARG A 124 -7.46 -22.08 0.96
N GLU A 125 -7.90 -23.34 1.04
CA GLU A 125 -6.99 -24.49 1.20
C GLU A 125 -6.05 -24.69 0.00
N ASP A 126 -6.47 -24.25 -1.19
CA ASP A 126 -5.62 -24.22 -2.40
C ASP A 126 -4.57 -23.10 -2.39
N GLY A 127 -4.52 -22.28 -1.33
CA GLY A 127 -3.63 -21.13 -1.19
C GLY A 127 -4.09 -19.88 -1.94
N SER A 128 -5.24 -19.91 -2.62
CA SER A 128 -5.82 -18.73 -3.22
C SER A 128 -6.52 -17.85 -2.18
N LEU A 129 -6.54 -16.54 -2.41
CA LEU A 129 -7.23 -15.61 -1.53
C LEU A 129 -8.75 -15.71 -1.69
N THR A 130 -9.46 -15.67 -0.56
CA THR A 130 -10.92 -15.48 -0.57
C THR A 130 -11.25 -14.09 -1.09
N ARG A 131 -12.53 -13.83 -1.42
CA ARG A 131 -12.98 -12.47 -1.77
C ARG A 131 -12.61 -11.46 -0.68
N ARG A 132 -12.72 -11.87 0.59
CA ARG A 132 -12.32 -11.07 1.76
C ARG A 132 -10.81 -10.86 1.84
N GLY A 133 -10.00 -11.88 1.54
CA GLY A 133 -8.55 -11.78 1.30
C GLY A 133 -8.19 -10.68 0.31
N LYS A 134 -8.77 -10.75 -0.88
CA LYS A 134 -8.56 -9.78 -1.96
C LYS A 134 -9.01 -8.38 -1.55
N ASP A 135 -10.21 -8.27 -0.97
CA ASP A 135 -10.77 -6.99 -0.55
C ASP A 135 -9.97 -6.35 0.57
N HIS A 136 -9.41 -7.12 1.51
CA HIS A 136 -8.55 -6.60 2.57
C HIS A 136 -7.21 -6.06 2.03
N LEU A 137 -6.64 -6.75 1.04
CA LEU A 137 -5.49 -6.23 0.31
C LEU A 137 -5.83 -4.96 -0.48
N ASN A 138 -7.06 -4.84 -0.99
CA ASN A 138 -7.51 -3.69 -1.77
C ASN A 138 -8.01 -2.50 -0.92
N LEU A 139 -8.56 -2.73 0.28
CA LEU A 139 -9.28 -1.74 1.08
C LEU A 139 -8.41 -0.96 2.08
N ARG A 140 -7.20 -1.42 2.40
CA ARG A 140 -6.41 -0.83 3.50
C ARG A 140 -5.00 -0.38 3.15
N SER A 141 -4.57 -0.47 1.90
CA SER A 141 -3.23 -0.03 1.54
C SER A 141 -3.07 0.18 0.04
N GLN A 142 -3.20 1.43 -0.38
CA GLN A 142 -2.18 1.92 -1.29
C GLN A 142 -1.25 2.71 -0.37
N ALA A 143 -0.09 2.14 -0.08
CA ALA A 143 0.99 2.89 0.52
C ALA A 143 1.19 4.14 -0.34
N GLU A 144 1.24 5.30 0.31
CA GLU A 144 1.53 6.53 -0.40
C GLU A 144 2.92 6.40 -1.05
N ILE A 145 3.02 6.78 -2.32
CA ILE A 145 4.33 6.83 -2.99
C ILE A 145 5.19 7.88 -2.29
N THR A 146 6.22 7.40 -1.58
CA THR A 146 7.23 8.26 -0.95
C THR A 146 8.35 8.60 -1.93
N ASN A 147 9.01 9.74 -1.72
CA ASN A 147 10.18 10.13 -2.50
C ASN A 147 11.34 9.12 -2.38
N THR A 148 11.46 8.45 -1.22
CA THR A 148 12.45 7.38 -1.00
C THR A 148 12.20 6.19 -1.91
N MET A 149 10.93 5.78 -2.04
CA MET A 149 10.51 4.70 -2.93
C MET A 149 10.78 5.05 -4.39
N LEU A 150 10.38 6.25 -4.83
CA LEU A 150 10.68 6.73 -6.20
C LEU A 150 12.17 6.68 -6.52
N ARG A 151 13.03 7.08 -5.58
CA ARG A 151 14.49 6.98 -5.75
C ARG A 151 14.94 5.54 -5.91
N GLN A 152 14.54 4.66 -4.99
CA GLN A 152 14.91 3.24 -5.03
C GLN A 152 14.50 2.58 -6.34
N TRP A 153 13.28 2.85 -6.81
CA TRP A 153 12.78 2.27 -8.06
C TRP A 153 13.52 2.78 -9.30
N THR A 154 13.99 4.05 -9.30
CA THR A 154 14.87 4.53 -10.39
C THR A 154 16.24 3.88 -10.44
N TYR A 155 16.65 3.18 -9.37
CA TYR A 155 17.89 2.40 -9.35
C TYR A 155 17.72 0.96 -9.80
N LEU A 156 16.49 0.43 -9.84
CA LEU A 156 16.21 -0.93 -10.34
C LEU A 156 16.53 -1.03 -11.84
N GLY A 157 16.25 0.02 -12.61
CA GLY A 157 16.36 -0.01 -14.07
C GLY A 157 15.39 -1.00 -14.71
N PRO A 158 15.50 -1.25 -16.03
CA PRO A 158 14.61 -2.17 -16.74
C PRO A 158 14.74 -3.62 -16.22
N ASP A 159 15.96 -4.12 -16.08
CA ASP A 159 16.23 -5.51 -15.67
C ASP A 159 15.71 -5.80 -14.25
N GLY A 160 15.97 -4.88 -13.30
CA GLY A 160 15.47 -5.03 -11.93
C GLY A 160 13.95 -4.85 -11.80
N LEU A 161 13.30 -4.22 -12.78
CA LEU A 161 11.84 -4.15 -12.86
C LEU A 161 11.26 -5.44 -13.43
N GLU A 162 11.91 -6.03 -14.43
CA GLU A 162 11.53 -7.33 -14.97
C GLU A 162 11.62 -8.43 -13.89
N ASP A 163 12.69 -8.43 -13.09
CA ASP A 163 12.89 -9.37 -11.98
C ASP A 163 11.76 -9.35 -10.93
N VAL A 164 11.13 -8.19 -10.73
CA VAL A 164 10.01 -8.04 -9.78
C VAL A 164 8.65 -8.22 -10.44
N GLY A 165 8.58 -8.53 -11.75
CA GLY A 165 7.33 -8.72 -12.50
C GLY A 165 6.75 -7.43 -13.10
N GLY A 166 7.61 -6.49 -13.49
CA GLY A 166 7.24 -5.20 -14.05
C GLY A 166 6.57 -4.27 -13.04
N LEU A 167 5.87 -3.24 -13.52
CA LEU A 167 5.16 -2.29 -12.65
C LEU A 167 4.05 -2.95 -11.83
N ASP A 168 3.41 -4.00 -12.34
CA ASP A 168 2.38 -4.76 -11.61
C ASP A 168 2.98 -5.54 -10.43
N GLY A 169 4.08 -6.24 -10.67
CA GLY A 169 4.80 -6.94 -9.63
C GLY A 169 5.44 -5.99 -8.60
N LEU A 170 5.91 -4.81 -9.05
CA LEU A 170 6.39 -3.75 -8.16
C LEU A 170 5.26 -3.15 -7.30
N ALA A 171 4.11 -2.83 -7.89
CA ALA A 171 2.92 -2.35 -7.19
C ALA A 171 2.43 -3.37 -6.15
N THR A 172 2.44 -4.65 -6.51
CA THR A 172 2.14 -5.76 -5.62
C THR A 172 3.16 -5.86 -4.48
N LEU A 173 4.46 -5.73 -4.77
CA LEU A 173 5.52 -5.79 -3.76
C LEU A 173 5.42 -4.65 -2.75
N THR A 174 5.26 -3.42 -3.24
CA THR A 174 5.32 -2.21 -2.41
C THR A 174 3.96 -1.74 -1.92
N ASN A 175 2.90 -2.46 -2.32
CA ASN A 175 1.56 -2.21 -1.86
C ASN A 175 1.04 -0.82 -2.29
N VAL A 176 1.39 -0.40 -3.49
CA VAL A 176 1.07 0.91 -4.06
C VAL A 176 0.06 0.71 -5.18
N SER A 177 -0.76 1.72 -5.47
CA SER A 177 -1.61 1.73 -6.65
C SER A 177 -0.80 1.51 -7.92
N GLU A 178 -1.14 0.50 -8.73
CA GLU A 178 -0.54 0.35 -10.05
C GLU A 178 -0.79 1.60 -10.92
N THR A 179 -1.97 2.20 -10.81
CA THR A 179 -2.32 3.45 -11.50
C THR A 179 -1.43 4.62 -11.07
N GLU A 180 -1.15 4.75 -9.77
CA GLU A 180 -0.28 5.81 -9.25
C GLU A 180 1.20 5.50 -9.50
N LEU A 181 1.57 4.23 -9.56
CA LEU A 181 2.90 3.79 -9.95
C LEU A 181 3.17 4.14 -11.42
N ARG A 182 2.21 3.86 -12.33
CA ARG A 182 2.27 4.29 -13.74
C ARG A 182 2.22 5.80 -13.92
N SER A 183 1.61 6.53 -13.01
CA SER A 183 1.64 8.00 -13.07
C SER A 183 3.03 8.54 -12.73
N CYS A 184 3.85 7.81 -11.96
CA CYS A 184 5.17 8.24 -11.53
C CYS A 184 6.36 7.58 -12.25
N LEU A 185 6.20 6.35 -12.75
CA LEU A 185 7.24 5.51 -13.36
C LEU A 185 6.80 4.99 -14.72
N ARG A 186 7.78 4.83 -15.60
CA ARG A 186 7.68 4.15 -16.89
C ARG A 186 8.10 2.68 -16.73
N GLU A 187 7.71 1.85 -17.69
CA GLU A 187 8.07 0.42 -17.74
C GLU A 187 9.60 0.20 -17.80
N ASP A 188 10.37 1.18 -18.27
CA ASP A 188 11.85 1.14 -18.29
C ASP A 188 12.50 1.59 -16.96
N GLY A 189 11.71 1.81 -15.92
CA GLY A 189 12.17 2.25 -14.59
C GLY A 189 12.53 3.74 -14.49
N ARG A 190 12.34 4.52 -15.56
CA ARG A 190 12.53 5.98 -15.51
C ARG A 190 11.29 6.67 -14.94
N LEU A 191 11.50 7.81 -14.29
CA LEU A 191 10.38 8.64 -13.83
C LEU A 191 9.62 9.22 -15.03
N THR A 192 8.30 9.36 -14.87
CA THR A 192 7.50 10.24 -15.72
C THR A 192 7.74 11.68 -15.32
N ARG A 193 7.23 12.64 -16.12
CA ARG A 193 7.23 14.05 -15.73
C ARG A 193 6.56 14.28 -14.37
N HIS A 194 5.44 13.59 -14.12
CA HIS A 194 4.74 13.69 -12.85
C HIS A 194 5.54 13.09 -11.69
N GLY A 195 6.25 11.97 -11.92
CA GLY A 195 7.16 11.38 -10.94
C GLY A 195 8.35 12.29 -10.61
N GLU A 196 8.91 12.97 -11.62
CA GLU A 196 9.95 13.99 -11.42
C GLU A 196 9.40 15.19 -10.63
N GLU A 197 8.24 15.73 -11.03
CA GLU A 197 7.59 16.83 -10.32
C GLU A 197 7.34 16.45 -8.86
N ARG A 198 6.80 15.25 -8.57
CA ARG A 198 6.57 14.77 -7.20
C ARG A 198 7.87 14.61 -6.40
N LEU A 199 8.91 14.02 -7.02
CA LEU A 199 10.21 13.82 -6.38
C LEU A 199 10.89 15.15 -6.03
N TYR A 200 10.73 16.16 -6.88
CA TYR A 200 11.45 17.43 -6.78
C TYR A 200 10.60 18.62 -6.30
N LEU A 201 9.28 18.47 -6.11
CA LEU A 201 8.37 19.56 -5.68
C LEU A 201 8.78 20.19 -4.34
N ARG A 202 9.52 19.44 -3.51
CA ARG A 202 10.07 19.88 -2.22
C ARG A 202 11.61 19.91 -2.16
N SER A 203 12.30 19.51 -3.23
CA SER A 203 13.76 19.60 -3.29
C SER A 203 14.17 21.07 -3.38
N ARG A 204 14.55 21.64 -2.22
CA ARG A 204 15.36 22.86 -2.14
C ARG A 204 16.85 22.53 -2.30
N ALA A 205 17.21 21.39 -2.90
CA ALA A 205 18.62 21.06 -3.10
C ALA A 205 19.24 22.13 -4.01
N GLU A 206 20.08 22.96 -3.40
CA GLU A 206 20.68 24.10 -4.08
C GLU A 206 21.80 23.61 -4.98
N ILE A 207 21.77 24.01 -6.26
CA ILE A 207 22.90 23.81 -7.16
C ILE A 207 24.04 24.76 -6.71
N THR A 208 25.07 24.18 -6.09
CA THR A 208 26.24 24.93 -5.65
C THR A 208 27.21 25.21 -6.80
N ASN A 209 28.05 26.22 -6.65
CA ASN A 209 29.09 26.52 -7.64
C ASN A 209 30.12 25.38 -7.76
N ALA A 210 30.41 24.70 -6.65
CA ALA A 210 31.29 23.53 -6.64
C ALA A 210 30.71 22.37 -7.46
N MET A 211 29.39 22.16 -7.41
CA MET A 211 28.72 21.15 -8.25
C MET A 211 28.82 21.52 -9.74
N LEU A 212 28.57 22.79 -10.09
CA LEU A 212 28.70 23.26 -11.48
C LEU A 212 30.13 23.11 -12.00
N GLN A 213 31.14 23.51 -11.23
CA GLN A 213 32.54 23.33 -11.60
C GLN A 213 32.87 21.85 -11.79
N LYS A 214 32.43 20.97 -10.87
CA LYS A 214 32.63 19.53 -10.98
C LYS A 214 31.95 18.92 -12.21
N TRP A 215 30.76 19.39 -12.59
CA TRP A 215 30.07 18.84 -13.77
C TRP A 215 30.69 19.33 -15.08
N VAL A 216 31.20 20.55 -15.13
CA VAL A 216 31.96 21.05 -16.29
C VAL A 216 33.22 20.22 -16.51
N THR A 217 33.92 19.84 -15.43
CA THR A 217 35.16 19.04 -15.55
C THR A 217 34.91 17.58 -15.97
N LEU A 218 33.69 17.06 -15.85
CA LEU A 218 33.35 15.73 -16.36
C LEU A 218 33.38 15.66 -17.89
N GLY A 219 33.07 16.78 -18.56
CA GLY A 219 32.92 16.83 -20.01
C GLY A 219 31.80 15.90 -20.53
N PRO A 220 31.64 15.79 -21.87
CA PRO A 220 30.57 15.04 -22.49
C PRO A 220 30.60 13.54 -22.12
N ALA A 221 31.79 12.93 -22.10
CA ALA A 221 31.95 11.51 -21.76
C ALA A 221 31.58 11.20 -20.30
N GLY A 222 31.93 12.08 -19.35
CA GLY A 222 31.58 11.89 -17.94
C GLY A 222 30.09 12.11 -17.67
N ILE A 223 29.43 12.98 -18.44
CA ILE A 223 27.97 13.19 -18.38
C ILE A 223 27.24 11.99 -18.97
N GLU A 224 27.70 11.46 -20.10
CA GLU A 224 27.14 10.25 -20.69
C GLU A 224 27.27 9.05 -19.73
N ALA A 225 28.45 8.86 -19.12
CA ALA A 225 28.68 7.84 -18.09
C ALA A 225 27.84 8.06 -16.81
N ALA A 226 27.32 9.27 -16.58
CA ALA A 226 26.37 9.53 -15.51
C ALA A 226 24.94 9.11 -15.86
N GLY A 227 24.64 8.84 -17.13
CA GLY A 227 23.29 8.66 -17.67
C GLY A 227 22.68 9.97 -18.18
N GLY A 228 23.50 10.89 -18.70
CA GLY A 228 23.11 12.22 -19.15
C GLY A 228 22.88 13.22 -18.02
N LEU A 229 22.34 14.40 -18.34
CA LEU A 229 21.99 15.40 -17.32
C LEU A 229 20.98 14.88 -16.28
N SER A 230 20.05 14.01 -16.69
CA SER A 230 19.12 13.34 -15.77
C SER A 230 19.81 12.40 -14.80
N GLY A 231 20.90 11.76 -15.24
CA GLY A 231 21.75 10.93 -14.40
C GLY A 231 22.54 11.73 -13.38
N LEU A 232 23.11 12.86 -13.80
CA LEU A 232 23.76 13.83 -12.90
C LEU A 232 22.78 14.36 -11.84
N ALA A 233 21.59 14.78 -12.28
CA ALA A 233 20.53 15.28 -11.41
C ALA A 233 20.17 14.28 -10.32
N ARG A 234 20.03 13.00 -10.69
CA ARG A 234 19.75 11.90 -9.76
C ARG A 234 20.86 11.71 -8.72
N ARG A 235 22.12 11.69 -9.16
CA ARG A 235 23.29 11.53 -8.26
C ARG A 235 23.47 12.71 -7.31
N ALA A 236 23.10 13.90 -7.77
CA ALA A 236 23.24 15.15 -7.05
C ALA A 236 22.00 15.55 -6.23
N ASP A 237 20.93 14.76 -6.34
CA ASP A 237 19.63 15.04 -5.74
C ASP A 237 19.03 16.42 -6.08
N VAL A 238 19.23 16.86 -7.32
CA VAL A 238 18.70 18.13 -7.82
C VAL A 238 17.71 17.88 -8.96
N PRO A 239 16.77 18.79 -9.23
CA PRO A 239 15.84 18.62 -10.33
C PRO A 239 16.58 18.63 -11.70
N PRO A 240 16.29 17.71 -12.63
CA PRO A 240 16.93 17.67 -13.95
C PRO A 240 16.76 18.98 -14.74
N TRP A 241 15.59 19.61 -14.63
CA TRP A 241 15.31 20.90 -15.25
C TRP A 241 16.18 22.03 -14.66
N ALA A 242 16.57 21.93 -13.38
CA ALA A 242 17.41 22.93 -12.73
C ALA A 242 18.85 22.85 -13.26
N ILE A 243 19.37 21.64 -13.51
CA ILE A 243 20.70 21.46 -14.14
C ILE A 243 20.70 22.06 -15.55
N ARG A 244 19.64 21.81 -16.34
CA ARG A 244 19.51 22.35 -17.71
C ARG A 244 19.51 23.88 -17.76
N HIS A 245 19.22 24.56 -16.65
CA HIS A 245 19.31 26.01 -16.57
C HIS A 245 20.78 26.50 -16.57
N TYR A 246 21.73 25.67 -16.13
CA TYR A 246 23.13 26.05 -15.95
C TYR A 246 24.12 25.27 -16.84
N LEU A 247 23.78 24.04 -17.23
CA LEU A 247 24.63 23.13 -18.00
C LEU A 247 23.91 22.64 -19.26
N ARG A 248 24.66 22.48 -20.35
CA ARG A 248 24.22 21.85 -21.60
C ARG A 248 24.52 20.36 -21.58
N GLU A 249 23.88 19.60 -22.50
CA GLU A 249 24.07 18.14 -22.61
C GLU A 249 25.53 17.77 -22.99
N ASP A 250 26.29 18.69 -23.61
CA ASP A 250 27.72 18.51 -23.93
C ASP A 250 28.67 18.82 -22.76
N GLY A 251 28.12 19.22 -21.60
CA GLY A 251 28.86 19.57 -20.40
C GLY A 251 29.40 20.99 -20.34
N SER A 252 29.17 21.81 -21.37
CA SER A 252 29.46 23.24 -21.31
C SER A 252 28.40 24.00 -20.51
N LEU A 253 28.77 25.17 -19.99
CA LEU A 253 27.84 26.03 -19.26
C LEU A 253 26.87 26.72 -20.23
N THR A 254 25.65 26.96 -19.75
CA THR A 254 24.76 27.95 -20.38
C THR A 254 25.25 29.36 -20.04
N ARG A 255 24.74 30.39 -20.75
CA ARG A 255 24.99 31.80 -20.38
C ARG A 255 24.65 32.09 -18.91
N HIS A 256 23.67 31.39 -18.35
CA HIS A 256 23.27 31.54 -16.96
C HIS A 256 24.27 30.87 -16.00
N GLY A 257 24.78 29.69 -16.36
CA GLY A 257 25.87 29.01 -15.65
C GLY A 257 27.17 29.83 -15.63
N GLU A 258 27.57 30.37 -16.77
CA GLU A 258 28.74 31.25 -16.90
C GLU A 258 28.60 32.50 -16.02
N LYS A 259 27.44 33.17 -16.10
CA LYS A 259 27.18 34.37 -15.29
C LYS A 259 27.23 34.06 -13.80
N ARG A 260 26.71 32.91 -13.36
CA ARG A 260 26.72 32.49 -11.95
C ARG A 260 28.15 32.24 -11.45
N LEU A 261 28.97 31.50 -12.19
CA LEU A 261 30.36 31.23 -11.79
C LEU A 261 31.21 32.50 -11.79
N ARG A 262 31.09 33.35 -12.83
CA ARG A 262 31.82 34.64 -12.85
C ARG A 262 31.45 35.55 -11.68
N ALA A 263 30.18 35.58 -11.27
CA ALA A 263 29.74 36.36 -10.12
C ALA A 263 30.26 35.79 -8.79
N ALA A 264 30.54 34.49 -8.73
CA ALA A 264 31.14 33.84 -7.56
C ALA A 264 32.64 34.15 -7.47
N ASP A 265 33.35 34.10 -8.59
CA ASP A 265 34.78 34.42 -8.67
C ASP A 265 35.06 35.91 -8.41
N ALA A 266 34.08 36.78 -8.67
CA ALA A 266 34.17 38.22 -8.45
C ALA A 266 33.88 38.68 -7.01
N ARG A 267 33.51 37.78 -6.09
CA ARG A 267 33.34 38.10 -4.67
C ARG A 267 34.64 37.74 -3.92
N PRO A 268 35.45 38.71 -3.48
CA PRO A 268 36.59 38.43 -2.62
C PRO A 268 36.10 37.99 -1.23
N VAL A 269 36.87 37.09 -0.60
CA VAL A 269 36.66 36.54 0.76
C VAL A 269 36.74 37.65 1.81
#